data_AF-A0A7Y4XX89-F1
#
_entry.id   AF-A0A7Y4XX89-F1
#
_cell.length_a   1.000
_cell.length_b   1.000
_cell.length_c   1.000
_cell.angle_alpha   90.00
_cell.angle_beta   90.00
_cell.angle_gamma   90.00
#
_symmetry.space_group_name_H-M   'P 1'
#
loop_
_entity.id
_entity.type
_entity.pdbx_description
1 polymer ?
#
loop_
_entity_poly.entity_id
_entity_poly.type
_entity_poly.pdbx_seq_one_letter_code
_entity_poly.pdbx_strand_id
1 'polypeptide(L)'
;MKFIKITNAFIIGGILQGFSLPLEATEPPMPIPFTYAHPSQYCFAQGWWSGDLSKMELRYHLIIPPADQGKLGSIFVGFRRKSAPDKLWLFGIPNGTNQYKWVQYDPNQRSLAYEGGPLQAVTKIYLPNQPTDITQFEGDGEILVGYGLAEVTFNAHTFEDMLNNNRFSSIWQVNRQQPIGFGASICIQYTGITTQNY
;
A
#
# COMPACT_ATOMS: atom_id res chain seq x y z
N MET A 1 -9.74 -13.97 11.83
CA MET A 1 -8.51 -13.15 11.91
C MET A 1 -8.96 -11.68 11.86
N LYS A 2 -8.81 -10.91 12.94
CA LYS A 2 -9.31 -9.53 13.04
C LYS A 2 -8.35 -8.59 12.31
N PHE A 3 -8.83 -7.81 11.34
CA PHE A 3 -8.05 -6.74 10.71
C PHE A 3 -8.52 -5.38 11.23
N ILE A 4 -7.57 -4.54 11.62
CA ILE A 4 -7.78 -3.20 12.16
C ILE A 4 -7.82 -2.23 10.98
N LYS A 5 -8.98 -1.61 10.73
CA LYS A 5 -9.10 -0.51 9.77
C LYS A 5 -9.22 0.81 10.55
N ILE A 6 -8.26 1.70 10.30
CA ILE A 6 -8.20 3.06 10.87
C ILE A 6 -8.93 3.98 9.90
N THR A 7 -9.91 4.72 10.39
CA THR A 7 -10.85 5.45 9.54
C THR A 7 -11.03 6.86 10.10
N ASN A 8 -10.24 7.80 9.56
CA ASN A 8 -10.41 9.27 9.57
C ASN A 8 -10.19 10.07 10.87
N ALA A 9 -9.68 11.29 10.66
CA ALA A 9 -9.41 12.35 11.61
C ALA A 9 -10.01 13.69 11.11
N PHE A 10 -10.34 14.61 12.04
CA PHE A 10 -10.74 16.04 11.93
C PHE A 10 -12.25 16.48 11.86
N ILE A 11 -12.51 17.81 12.05
CA ILE A 11 -13.43 18.55 12.98
C ILE A 11 -14.88 18.93 12.50
N ILE A 12 -15.74 19.32 13.47
CA ILE A 12 -17.21 19.49 13.70
C ILE A 12 -18.02 20.54 12.86
N GLY A 13 -19.33 20.26 12.65
CA GLY A 13 -20.45 21.23 12.53
C GLY A 13 -21.85 20.57 12.32
N GLY A 14 -22.86 20.82 13.19
CA GLY A 14 -24.24 20.22 13.19
C GLY A 14 -25.23 20.83 12.15
N ILE A 15 -26.54 20.52 12.02
CA ILE A 15 -27.66 20.14 12.92
C ILE A 15 -28.87 19.59 12.06
N LEU A 16 -29.65 18.63 12.63
CA LEU A 16 -31.11 18.20 12.52
C LEU A 16 -31.91 18.34 11.18
N GLN A 17 -32.94 17.57 10.79
CA GLN A 17 -33.84 16.52 11.36
C GLN A 17 -34.69 15.94 10.19
N GLY A 18 -35.29 14.74 10.34
CA GLY A 18 -36.42 14.32 9.50
C GLY A 18 -36.73 12.81 9.55
N PHE A 19 -37.84 12.45 10.20
CA PHE A 19 -38.33 11.07 10.42
C PHE A 19 -38.99 10.45 9.18
N SER A 20 -38.82 9.12 9.01
CA SER A 20 -39.80 8.18 8.44
C SER A 20 -39.35 6.73 8.74
N LEU A 21 -40.22 5.90 9.35
CA LEU A 21 -40.05 4.45 9.52
C LEU A 21 -40.79 3.73 8.38
N PRO A 22 -40.21 2.70 7.72
CA PRO A 22 -40.62 1.32 8.04
C PRO A 22 -39.59 0.20 7.70
N LEU A 23 -39.98 -1.03 8.09
CA LEU A 23 -39.41 -2.36 7.77
C LEU A 23 -38.09 -2.76 8.45
N GLU A 24 -38.21 -3.44 9.59
CA GLU A 24 -37.09 -3.99 10.35
C GLU A 24 -36.68 -5.35 9.78
N ALA A 25 -35.97 -5.32 8.64
CA ALA A 25 -34.91 -6.29 8.43
C ALA A 25 -33.86 -6.00 9.51
N THR A 26 -33.56 -6.96 10.39
CA THR A 26 -32.49 -6.79 11.36
C THR A 26 -31.18 -6.75 10.59
N GLU A 27 -30.80 -5.54 10.16
CA GLU A 27 -29.50 -5.26 9.61
C GLU A 27 -28.46 -5.80 10.61
N PRO A 28 -27.42 -6.51 10.14
CA PRO A 28 -26.35 -6.93 11.03
C PRO A 28 -25.86 -5.68 11.77
N PRO A 29 -25.71 -5.74 13.11
CA PRO A 29 -25.40 -4.56 13.90
C PRO A 29 -24.20 -3.85 13.28
N MET A 30 -24.42 -2.61 12.83
CA MET A 30 -23.35 -1.80 12.24
C MET A 30 -22.14 -1.84 13.17
N PRO A 31 -20.93 -2.08 12.66
CA PRO A 31 -19.74 -2.11 13.50
C PRO A 31 -19.62 -0.76 14.21
N ILE A 32 -19.83 -0.77 15.53
CA ILE A 32 -19.79 0.46 16.34
C ILE A 32 -18.35 0.97 16.31
N PRO A 33 -18.10 2.17 15.74
CA PRO A 33 -16.76 2.74 15.76
C PRO A 33 -16.38 3.08 17.20
N PHE A 34 -15.35 2.42 17.74
CA PHE A 34 -14.81 2.80 19.04
C PHE A 34 -13.90 4.00 18.85
N THR A 35 -14.22 5.11 19.52
CA THR A 35 -13.42 6.33 19.52
C THR A 35 -12.69 6.45 20.85
N TYR A 36 -11.37 6.65 20.78
CA TYR A 36 -10.54 6.83 21.96
C TYR A 36 -10.59 8.30 22.41
N ALA A 37 -10.63 8.52 23.73
CA ALA A 37 -10.58 9.87 24.31
C ALA A 37 -9.26 10.61 24.03
N HIS A 38 -8.19 9.86 23.75
CA HIS A 38 -6.87 10.37 23.36
C HIS A 38 -6.32 9.55 22.19
N PRO A 39 -5.46 10.15 21.31
CA PRO A 39 -4.79 9.41 20.26
C PRO A 39 -4.02 8.23 20.85
N SER A 40 -4.35 7.03 20.38
CA SER A 40 -3.66 5.80 20.71
C SER A 40 -2.59 5.53 19.67
N GLN A 41 -1.53 4.84 20.08
CA GLN A 41 -0.38 4.55 19.24
C GLN A 41 -0.31 3.06 18.92
N TYR A 42 -0.11 2.73 17.66
CA TYR A 42 0.11 1.35 17.21
C TYR A 42 1.47 1.27 16.54
N CYS A 43 2.38 0.49 17.13
CA CYS A 43 3.74 0.32 16.63
C CYS A 43 3.92 -1.06 16.00
N PHE A 44 4.59 -1.11 14.85
CA PHE A 44 4.88 -2.34 14.10
C PHE A 44 6.18 -2.19 13.30
N ALA A 45 6.78 -3.32 12.93
CA ALA A 45 7.96 -3.31 12.07
C ALA A 45 7.58 -2.82 10.65
N GLN A 46 8.29 -1.81 10.14
CA GLN A 46 8.01 -1.26 8.81
C GLN A 46 8.18 -2.31 7.71
N GLY A 47 9.15 -3.21 7.86
CA GLY A 47 9.36 -4.28 6.92
C GLY A 47 10.16 -5.41 7.51
N TRP A 48 10.17 -6.52 6.79
CA TRP A 48 10.94 -7.72 7.08
C TRP A 48 11.44 -8.33 5.78
N TRP A 49 12.61 -8.96 5.83
CA TRP A 49 13.19 -9.65 4.70
C TRP A 49 13.76 -10.99 5.15
N SER A 50 13.86 -11.95 4.23
CA SER A 50 14.58 -13.20 4.45
C SER A 50 15.10 -13.82 3.17
N GLY A 51 15.93 -14.84 3.32
CA GLY A 51 16.56 -15.55 2.22
C GLY A 51 17.86 -14.89 1.79
N ASP A 52 18.24 -15.14 0.54
CA ASP A 52 19.33 -14.44 -0.15
C ASP A 52 18.78 -13.77 -1.42
N LEU A 53 19.62 -13.07 -2.18
CA LEU A 53 19.18 -12.37 -3.40
C LEU A 53 18.63 -13.30 -4.50
N SER A 54 18.86 -14.61 -4.43
CA SER A 54 18.33 -15.59 -5.37
C SER A 54 16.93 -16.08 -4.99
N LYS A 55 16.58 -16.03 -3.69
CA LYS A 55 15.32 -16.51 -3.11
C LYS A 55 14.80 -15.56 -2.04
N MET A 56 14.78 -14.28 -2.40
CA MET A 56 14.46 -13.19 -1.49
C MET A 56 12.96 -13.14 -1.22
N GLU A 57 12.59 -13.02 0.05
CA GLU A 57 11.24 -12.60 0.46
C GLU A 57 11.29 -11.20 1.06
N LEU A 58 10.32 -10.37 0.68
CA LEU A 58 10.16 -9.02 1.22
C LEU A 58 8.73 -8.83 1.73
N ARG A 59 8.62 -8.33 2.96
CA ARG A 59 7.37 -7.83 3.53
C ARG A 59 7.57 -6.36 3.86
N TYR A 60 6.67 -5.50 3.42
CA TYR A 60 6.75 -4.07 3.66
C TYR A 60 5.38 -3.50 3.99
N HIS A 61 5.31 -2.61 4.98
CA HIS A 61 4.11 -1.87 5.35
C HIS A 61 4.21 -0.47 4.76
N LEU A 62 3.48 -0.23 3.68
CA LEU A 62 3.31 1.11 3.13
C LEU A 62 2.34 1.89 4.02
N ILE A 63 2.78 3.05 4.51
CA ILE A 63 1.97 3.94 5.34
C ILE A 63 1.43 5.05 4.44
N ILE A 64 0.11 5.15 4.35
CA ILE A 64 -0.56 6.18 3.57
C ILE A 64 -0.79 7.42 4.46
N PRO A 65 -0.37 8.62 4.03
CA PRO A 65 -0.65 9.87 4.74
C PRO A 65 -2.15 10.02 5.06
N PRO A 66 -2.52 10.55 6.24
CA PRO A 66 -3.93 10.68 6.64
C PRO A 66 -4.81 11.40 5.60
N ALA A 67 -4.27 12.39 4.90
CA ALA A 67 -4.99 13.14 3.87
C ALA A 67 -5.42 12.31 2.66
N ASP A 68 -4.80 11.15 2.44
CA ASP A 68 -5.01 10.28 1.28
C ASP A 68 -5.72 8.96 1.61
N GLN A 69 -5.94 8.68 2.90
CA GLN A 69 -6.63 7.47 3.34
C GLN A 69 -8.10 7.48 2.88
N GLY A 70 -8.57 6.34 2.40
CA GLY A 70 -9.93 6.17 1.88
C GLY A 70 -10.15 6.69 0.45
N LYS A 71 -9.24 7.51 -0.09
CA LYS A 71 -9.29 7.90 -1.51
C LYS A 71 -9.03 6.70 -2.40
N LEU A 72 -9.62 6.70 -3.60
CA LEU A 72 -9.30 5.71 -4.61
C LEU A 72 -7.86 5.89 -5.09
N GLY A 73 -7.14 4.78 -5.19
CA GLY A 73 -5.76 4.79 -5.64
C GLY A 73 -5.26 3.43 -6.08
N SER A 74 -4.00 3.40 -6.48
CA SER A 74 -3.28 2.19 -6.83
C SER A 74 -1.90 2.21 -6.18
N ILE A 75 -1.46 1.04 -5.74
CA ILE A 75 -0.14 0.84 -5.15
C ILE A 75 0.75 0.19 -6.19
N PHE A 76 1.98 0.67 -6.28
CA PHE A 76 2.97 0.20 -7.24
C PHE A 76 4.21 -0.27 -6.50
N VAL A 77 4.72 -1.41 -6.95
CA VAL A 77 6.02 -1.93 -6.51
C VAL A 77 6.91 -1.98 -7.73
N GLY A 78 8.07 -1.34 -7.63
CA GLY A 78 9.03 -1.19 -8.71
C GLY A 78 10.37 -1.82 -8.40
N PHE A 79 11.08 -2.12 -9.47
CA PHE A 79 12.49 -2.43 -9.46
C PHE A 79 13.15 -1.60 -10.55
N ARG A 80 14.28 -0.96 -10.26
CA ARG A 80 15.11 -0.31 -11.29
C ARG A 80 16.58 -0.47 -10.98
N ARG A 81 17.40 -0.26 -12.01
CA ARG A 81 18.85 -0.14 -11.87
C ARG A 81 19.24 1.32 -11.73
N LYS A 82 20.11 1.65 -10.79
CA LYS A 82 20.67 3.01 -10.64
C LYS A 82 21.46 3.43 -11.87
N SER A 83 22.16 2.50 -12.52
CA SER A 83 22.87 2.73 -13.78
C SER A 83 21.95 2.94 -15.00
N ALA A 84 20.66 2.61 -14.88
CA ALA A 84 19.67 2.78 -15.95
C ALA A 84 18.32 3.22 -15.34
N PRO A 85 18.24 4.45 -14.80
CA PRO A 85 17.08 4.91 -14.03
C PRO A 85 15.79 4.98 -14.84
N ASP A 86 15.90 5.10 -16.16
CA ASP A 86 14.78 5.13 -17.11
C ASP A 86 14.18 3.73 -17.35
N LYS A 87 14.88 2.66 -16.95
CA LYS A 87 14.38 1.28 -17.06
C LYS A 87 13.75 0.88 -15.73
N LEU A 88 12.43 0.91 -15.70
CA LEU A 88 11.62 0.51 -14.56
C LEU A 88 10.90 -0.80 -14.86
N TRP A 89 10.91 -1.72 -13.91
CA TRP A 89 10.06 -2.91 -13.91
C TRP A 89 9.03 -2.77 -12.80
N LEU A 90 7.78 -3.08 -13.09
CA LEU A 90 6.67 -3.07 -12.14
C LEU A 90 6.28 -4.50 -11.77
N PHE A 91 5.97 -4.70 -10.50
CA PHE A 91 5.49 -5.96 -9.96
C PHE A 91 3.98 -5.89 -9.72
N GLY A 92 3.26 -6.89 -10.22
CA GLY A 92 1.82 -7.01 -10.04
C GLY A 92 1.26 -8.16 -10.86
N ILE A 93 -0.06 -8.16 -11.08
CA ILE A 93 -0.78 -9.22 -11.79
C ILE A 93 -1.14 -8.76 -13.21
N PRO A 94 -0.49 -9.28 -14.26
CA PRO A 94 -0.81 -8.95 -15.64
C PRO A 94 -2.21 -9.41 -16.01
N ASN A 95 -2.86 -8.65 -16.90
CA ASN A 95 -4.16 -9.04 -17.47
C ASN A 95 -4.12 -10.48 -18.01
N GLY A 96 -5.13 -11.27 -17.62
CA GLY A 96 -5.26 -12.66 -18.06
C GLY A 96 -4.35 -13.65 -17.36
N THR A 97 -3.66 -13.26 -16.27
CA THR A 97 -2.85 -14.17 -15.46
C THR A 97 -3.24 -14.08 -13.99
N ASN A 98 -3.04 -15.16 -13.24
CA ASN A 98 -3.23 -15.21 -11.77
C ASN A 98 -1.90 -15.24 -11.02
N GLN A 99 -0.82 -14.82 -11.69
CA GLN A 99 0.54 -14.92 -11.16
C GLN A 99 1.18 -13.54 -11.14
N TYR A 100 1.79 -13.21 -10.01
CA TYR A 100 2.61 -12.03 -9.91
C TYR A 100 3.88 -12.18 -10.76
N LYS A 101 4.24 -11.13 -11.48
CA LYS A 101 5.51 -11.09 -12.21
C LYS A 101 6.05 -9.67 -12.33
N TRP A 102 7.34 -9.57 -12.63
CA TRP A 102 7.97 -8.34 -13.06
C TRP A 102 7.70 -8.09 -14.55
N VAL A 103 7.21 -6.90 -14.87
CA VAL A 103 6.98 -6.46 -16.25
C VAL A 103 7.70 -5.15 -16.45
N GLN A 104 8.50 -5.03 -17.51
CA GLN A 104 9.12 -3.77 -17.85
C GLN A 104 8.03 -2.75 -18.16
N TYR A 105 8.09 -1.58 -17.51
CA TYR A 105 7.16 -0.49 -17.73
C TYR A 105 7.30 0.02 -19.15
N ASP A 106 6.16 0.12 -19.84
CA ASP A 106 6.00 0.76 -21.14
C ASP A 106 4.89 1.81 -20.99
N PRO A 107 5.17 3.11 -21.21
CA PRO A 107 4.16 4.16 -21.08
C PRO A 107 3.02 4.01 -22.09
N ASN A 108 3.23 3.26 -23.18
CA ASN A 108 2.18 2.98 -24.16
C ASN A 108 1.27 1.83 -23.74
N GLN A 109 1.56 1.17 -22.62
CA GLN A 109 0.79 0.06 -22.08
C GLN A 109 0.20 0.40 -20.72
N ARG A 110 -0.85 -0.33 -20.32
CA ARG A 110 -1.46 -0.17 -19.01
C ARG A 110 -0.44 -0.49 -17.92
N SER A 111 -0.26 0.43 -16.98
CA SER A 111 0.61 0.24 -15.82
C SER A 111 0.13 -0.90 -14.92
N LEU A 112 1.09 -1.68 -14.44
CA LEU A 112 0.85 -2.83 -13.59
C LEU A 112 0.84 -2.40 -12.12
N ALA A 113 -0.36 -2.34 -11.55
CA ALA A 113 -0.52 -2.08 -10.12
C ALA A 113 -0.38 -3.37 -9.32
N TYR A 114 0.19 -3.24 -8.11
CA TYR A 114 0.23 -4.31 -7.12
C TYR A 114 -1.17 -4.55 -6.54
N GLU A 115 -1.84 -3.47 -6.15
CA GLU A 115 -3.19 -3.47 -5.58
C GLU A 115 -3.88 -2.15 -5.98
N GLY A 116 -5.21 -2.11 -5.97
CA GLY A 116 -5.99 -0.89 -6.18
C GLY A 116 -7.30 -0.88 -5.40
N GLY A 117 -7.88 0.32 -5.27
CA GLY A 117 -9.10 0.57 -4.51
C GLY A 117 -8.92 1.70 -3.49
N PRO A 118 -9.83 1.84 -2.52
CA PRO A 118 -9.68 2.79 -1.43
C PRO A 118 -8.41 2.50 -0.62
N LEU A 119 -7.51 3.47 -0.52
CA LEU A 119 -6.23 3.31 0.15
C LEU A 119 -6.42 3.14 1.66
N GLN A 120 -5.78 2.13 2.23
CA GLN A 120 -5.80 1.87 3.67
C GLN A 120 -4.66 2.63 4.36
N ALA A 121 -4.81 2.94 5.65
CA ALA A 121 -3.76 3.60 6.44
C ALA A 121 -2.42 2.83 6.40
N VAL A 122 -2.51 1.49 6.40
CA VAL A 122 -1.36 0.60 6.27
C VAL A 122 -1.69 -0.47 5.24
N THR A 123 -0.96 -0.48 4.12
CA THR A 123 -1.04 -1.57 3.15
C THR A 123 0.14 -2.50 3.27
N LYS A 124 -0.14 -3.80 3.29
CA LYS A 124 0.87 -4.86 3.37
C LYS A 124 1.29 -5.28 1.98
N ILE A 125 2.56 -5.08 1.67
CA ILE A 125 3.19 -5.53 0.44
C ILE A 125 3.99 -6.79 0.74
N TYR A 126 3.78 -7.81 -0.08
CA TYR A 126 4.49 -9.07 -0.04
C TYR A 126 5.08 -9.38 -1.41
N LEU A 127 6.41 -9.50 -1.46
CA LEU A 127 7.15 -10.05 -2.59
C LEU A 127 7.57 -11.47 -2.24
N PRO A 128 7.00 -12.49 -2.91
CA PRO A 128 7.31 -13.88 -2.66
C PRO A 128 8.69 -14.27 -3.18
N ASN A 129 9.20 -15.40 -2.68
CA ASN A 129 10.50 -15.99 -3.02
C ASN A 129 10.67 -16.48 -4.47
N GLN A 130 9.69 -16.29 -5.37
CA GLN A 130 9.77 -16.74 -6.76
C GLN A 130 9.18 -15.75 -7.78
N PRO A 131 9.79 -15.57 -8.97
CA PRO A 131 11.17 -15.89 -9.37
C PRO A 131 11.95 -14.57 -9.45
N THR A 132 12.34 -14.00 -8.32
CA THR A 132 13.15 -12.77 -8.37
C THR A 132 14.57 -13.07 -7.96
N ASP A 133 15.30 -13.78 -8.82
CA ASP A 133 16.76 -13.78 -8.72
C ASP A 133 17.26 -12.39 -9.11
N ILE A 134 17.62 -11.60 -8.09
CA ILE A 134 18.16 -10.25 -8.24
C ILE A 134 19.66 -10.19 -7.94
N THR A 135 20.35 -11.33 -7.86
CA THR A 135 21.80 -11.38 -7.59
C THR A 135 22.58 -10.53 -8.60
N GLN A 136 22.19 -10.57 -9.88
CA GLN A 136 22.80 -9.77 -10.95
C GLN A 136 22.68 -8.26 -10.76
N PHE A 137 21.83 -7.80 -9.84
CA PHE A 137 21.59 -6.39 -9.55
C PHE A 137 22.19 -5.96 -8.20
N GLU A 138 23.00 -6.82 -7.56
CA GLU A 138 23.69 -6.45 -6.33
C GLU A 138 24.51 -5.15 -6.52
N GLY A 139 24.27 -4.15 -5.68
CA GLY A 139 24.94 -2.85 -5.71
C GLY A 139 24.37 -1.84 -6.71
N ASP A 140 23.58 -2.28 -7.70
CA ASP A 140 23.02 -1.42 -8.75
C ASP A 140 21.49 -1.37 -8.71
N GLY A 141 20.83 -2.40 -8.19
CA GLY A 141 19.37 -2.48 -8.11
C GLY A 141 18.78 -1.72 -6.92
N GLU A 142 17.55 -1.27 -7.08
CA GLU A 142 16.72 -0.81 -5.98
C GLU A 142 15.26 -1.24 -6.14
N ILE A 143 14.61 -1.49 -5.00
CA ILE A 143 13.18 -1.75 -4.91
C ILE A 143 12.49 -0.48 -4.48
N LEU A 144 11.47 -0.09 -5.22
CA LEU A 144 10.67 1.11 -4.96
C LEU A 144 9.24 0.72 -4.61
N VAL A 145 8.61 1.52 -3.76
CA VAL A 145 7.19 1.40 -3.44
C VAL A 145 6.57 2.78 -3.45
N GLY A 146 5.34 2.86 -3.97
CA GLY A 146 4.59 4.10 -3.98
C GLY A 146 3.12 3.88 -4.24
N TYR A 147 2.38 4.98 -4.22
CA TYR A 147 0.96 4.97 -4.53
C TYR A 147 0.56 6.22 -5.31
N GLY A 148 -0.45 6.04 -6.14
CA GLY A 148 -1.12 7.10 -6.87
C GLY A 148 -2.59 7.18 -6.53
N LEU A 149 -3.16 8.37 -6.65
CA LEU A 149 -4.57 8.66 -6.44
C LEU A 149 -5.29 8.71 -7.78
N ALA A 150 -6.56 8.37 -7.73
CA ALA A 150 -7.46 8.41 -8.86
C ALA A 150 -8.72 9.18 -8.45
N GLU A 151 -9.20 10.04 -9.34
CA GLU A 151 -10.57 10.53 -9.28
C GLU A 151 -11.55 9.47 -9.82
N VAL A 152 -11.09 8.66 -10.78
CA VAL A 152 -11.84 7.54 -11.39
C VAL A 152 -10.92 6.35 -11.66
N THR A 153 -11.47 5.14 -11.78
CA THR A 153 -10.73 3.87 -11.83
C THR A 153 -9.90 3.67 -13.11
N PHE A 154 -8.67 4.19 -13.17
CA PHE A 154 -7.68 3.84 -14.21
C PHE A 154 -6.24 3.84 -13.69
N ASN A 155 -5.54 2.71 -13.87
CA ASN A 155 -4.19 2.50 -13.33
C ASN A 155 -3.07 3.34 -13.98
N ALA A 156 -3.26 3.80 -15.22
CA ALA A 156 -2.24 4.60 -15.92
C ALA A 156 -2.13 6.01 -15.31
N HIS A 157 -3.28 6.65 -15.08
CA HIS A 157 -3.33 7.97 -14.45
C HIS A 157 -2.86 7.94 -13.00
N THR A 158 -3.16 6.87 -12.24
CA THR A 158 -2.63 6.73 -10.88
C THR A 158 -1.11 6.59 -10.88
N PHE A 159 -0.53 5.88 -11.84
CA PHE A 159 0.93 5.77 -11.94
C PHE A 159 1.60 7.12 -12.23
N GLU A 160 1.08 7.87 -13.20
CA GLU A 160 1.56 9.23 -13.50
C GLU A 160 1.40 10.18 -12.31
N ASP A 161 0.25 10.13 -11.64
CA ASP A 161 -0.03 10.91 -10.43
C ASP A 161 0.95 10.57 -9.28
N MET A 162 1.32 9.30 -9.12
CA MET A 162 2.36 8.90 -8.17
C MET A 162 3.70 9.55 -8.50
N LEU A 163 4.13 9.49 -9.77
CA LEU A 163 5.40 10.05 -10.23
C LEU A 163 5.43 11.58 -10.08
N ASN A 164 4.39 12.26 -10.56
CA ASN A 164 4.27 13.73 -10.52
C ASN A 164 4.25 14.29 -9.10
N ASN A 165 3.79 13.51 -8.13
CA ASN A 165 3.76 13.89 -6.71
C ASN A 165 4.93 13.31 -5.89
N ASN A 166 5.96 12.75 -6.53
CA ASN A 166 7.15 12.20 -5.88
C ASN A 166 6.83 11.16 -4.78
N ARG A 167 5.81 10.32 -5.00
CA ARG A 167 5.37 9.29 -4.04
C ARG A 167 5.97 7.91 -4.30
N PHE A 168 6.94 7.81 -5.20
CA PHE A 168 7.62 6.56 -5.52
C PHE A 168 9.02 6.53 -4.92
N SER A 169 9.16 5.86 -3.79
CA SER A 169 10.35 5.94 -2.96
C SER A 169 11.10 4.62 -2.92
N SER A 170 12.43 4.71 -2.94
CA SER A 170 13.31 3.56 -2.74
C SER A 170 13.16 3.06 -1.30
N ILE A 171 12.82 1.78 -1.14
CA ILE A 171 12.71 1.13 0.17
C ILE A 171 13.88 0.18 0.45
N TRP A 172 14.64 -0.17 -0.59
CA TRP A 172 15.82 -1.01 -0.47
C TRP A 172 16.78 -0.82 -1.64
N GLN A 173 18.06 -0.62 -1.35
CA GLN A 173 19.14 -0.82 -2.31
C GLN A 173 19.57 -2.28 -2.28
N VAL A 174 19.43 -2.98 -3.40
CA VAL A 174 19.72 -4.41 -3.51
C VAL A 174 21.17 -4.68 -3.14
N ASN A 175 21.38 -5.30 -1.99
CA ASN A 175 22.66 -5.72 -1.47
C ASN A 175 22.46 -6.92 -0.52
N ARG A 176 23.54 -7.60 -0.12
CA ARG A 176 23.47 -8.72 0.84
C ARG A 176 23.11 -8.32 2.27
N GLN A 177 22.94 -7.03 2.53
CA GLN A 177 22.63 -6.52 3.85
C GLN A 177 21.11 -6.34 3.98
N GLN A 178 20.64 -6.38 5.22
CA GLN A 178 19.25 -6.05 5.51
C GLN A 178 18.93 -4.64 4.97
N PRO A 179 17.80 -4.44 4.29
CA PRO A 179 17.37 -3.12 3.89
C PRO A 179 17.39 -2.16 5.08
N ILE A 180 17.89 -0.95 4.87
CA ILE A 180 17.94 0.09 5.90
C ILE A 180 16.50 0.41 6.33
N GLY A 181 16.23 0.35 7.65
CA GLY A 181 14.91 0.61 8.22
C GLY A 181 13.98 -0.60 8.29
N PHE A 182 14.32 -1.73 7.66
CA PHE A 182 13.57 -2.98 7.87
C PHE A 182 13.84 -3.48 9.28
N GLY A 183 12.79 -3.82 10.03
CA GLY A 183 12.85 -4.12 11.47
C GLY A 183 12.76 -2.89 12.39
N ALA A 184 12.85 -1.66 11.86
CA ALA A 184 12.56 -0.47 12.67
C ALA A 184 11.07 -0.42 13.01
N SER A 185 10.78 -0.15 14.28
CA SER A 185 9.41 0.03 14.76
C SER A 185 8.92 1.40 14.30
N ILE A 186 7.86 1.43 13.49
CA ILE A 186 7.12 2.65 13.15
C ILE A 186 5.81 2.63 13.89
N CYS A 187 5.42 3.80 14.38
CA CYS A 187 4.21 3.99 15.12
C CYS A 187 3.26 4.94 14.41
N ILE A 188 2.00 4.53 14.27
CA ILE A 188 0.92 5.36 13.77
C ILE A 188 0.01 5.77 14.92
N GLN A 189 -0.46 7.02 14.88
CA GLN A 189 -1.45 7.52 15.82
C GLN A 189 -2.85 7.33 15.23
N TYR A 190 -3.79 6.90 16.07
CA TYR A 190 -5.18 6.71 15.67
C TYR A 190 -6.13 7.11 16.81
N THR A 191 -7.28 7.66 16.44
CA THR A 191 -8.33 8.06 17.39
C THR A 191 -9.52 7.12 17.37
N GLY A 192 -9.53 6.12 16.49
CA GLY A 192 -10.58 5.09 16.45
C GLY A 192 -10.19 3.86 15.64
N ILE A 193 -10.86 2.75 15.92
CA ILE A 193 -10.73 1.48 15.19
C ILE A 193 -12.10 1.06 14.72
N THR A 194 -12.20 0.66 13.45
CA THR A 194 -13.36 -0.07 12.93
C THR A 194 -13.00 -1.53 12.70
N THR A 195 -13.78 -2.44 13.30
CA THR A 195 -13.75 -3.85 12.99
C THR A 195 -14.54 -4.10 11.71
N GLN A 196 -13.89 -4.56 10.64
CA GLN A 196 -14.60 -5.14 9.51
C GLN A 196 -14.80 -6.63 9.76
N ASN A 197 -16.07 -7.04 9.88
CA ASN A 197 -16.45 -8.45 9.80
C ASN A 197 -16.51 -8.79 8.31
N TYR A 198 -15.65 -9.71 7.86
CA TYR A 198 -15.75 -10.38 6.56
C TYR A 198 -16.42 -11.73 6.77
#